data_AF-A0A2E8KG81-F1
#
_entry.id   AF-A0A2E8KG81-F1
#
_cell.length_a   1.000
_cell.length_b   1.000
_cell.length_c   1.000
_cell.angle_alpha   90.00
_cell.angle_beta   90.00
_cell.angle_gamma   90.00
#
_symmetry.space_group_name_H-M   'P 1'
#
loop_
_entity.id
_entity.type
_entity.pdbx_description
1 polymer ?
#
loop_
_entity_poly.entity_id
_entity_poly.type
_entity_poly.pdbx_seq_one_letter_code
_entity_poly.pdbx_strand_id
1 'polypeptide(L)' 'SGIAGPKGGTAEKPVGTVWIAWGSKDNLQAHRFNYPVGRQFFQTMISALALDLVRRFLLGSTSLPNYFQRKLR' A
#
# COMPACT_ATOMS: atom_id res chain seq x y z
N SER A 1 7.57 -3.49 -1.16
CA SER A 1 7.68 -4.91 -1.62
C SER A 1 6.37 -5.64 -1.38
N GLY A 2 5.87 -6.43 -2.34
CA GLY A 2 4.57 -7.08 -2.23
C GLY A 2 4.37 -8.30 -3.14
N ILE A 3 3.22 -8.97 -2.98
CA ILE A 3 2.82 -10.18 -3.70
C ILE A 3 1.53 -9.89 -4.45
N ALA A 4 1.63 -9.57 -5.73
CA ALA A 4 0.47 -9.23 -6.56
C ALA A 4 -0.35 -10.46 -7.01
N GLY A 5 0.16 -11.67 -6.80
CA GLY A 5 -0.50 -12.92 -7.18
C GLY A 5 -0.35 -13.29 -8.67
N PRO A 6 -1.09 -14.33 -9.13
CA PRO A 6 -2.05 -15.13 -8.35
C PRO A 6 -1.39 -16.14 -7.39
N LYS A 7 -0.08 -16.39 -7.53
CA LYS A 7 0.69 -17.31 -6.67
C LYS A 7 1.70 -16.55 -5.81
N GLY A 8 2.40 -17.27 -4.94
CA GLY A 8 3.51 -16.76 -4.12
C GLY A 8 3.11 -16.17 -2.77
N GLY A 9 1.83 -16.22 -2.41
CA GLY A 9 1.37 -15.91 -1.07
C GLY A 9 1.65 -17.05 -0.08
N THR A 10 1.85 -16.70 1.18
CA THR A 10 1.90 -17.63 2.32
C THR A 10 0.83 -17.26 3.34
N ALA A 11 0.65 -18.07 4.40
CA ALA A 11 -0.25 -17.74 5.50
C ALA A 11 0.17 -16.42 6.19
N GLU A 12 1.47 -16.20 6.33
CA GLU A 12 2.07 -15.01 6.96
C GLU A 12 2.04 -13.80 6.03
N LYS A 13 2.18 -14.02 4.73
CA LYS A 13 2.21 -12.97 3.70
C LYS A 13 1.33 -13.36 2.51
N PRO A 14 -0.01 -13.23 2.64
CA PRO A 14 -0.94 -13.67 1.60
C PRO A 14 -0.83 -12.84 0.31
N VAL A 15 -1.36 -13.37 -0.79
CA VAL A 15 -1.54 -12.62 -2.04
C VAL A 15 -2.31 -11.33 -1.75
N GLY A 16 -1.93 -10.25 -2.42
CA GLY A 16 -2.43 -8.90 -2.17
C GLY A 16 -1.65 -8.16 -1.08
N THR A 17 -0.71 -8.80 -0.38
CA THR A 17 0.10 -8.10 0.64
C THR A 17 1.14 -7.20 -0.03
N VAL A 18 1.22 -5.95 0.40
CA VAL A 18 2.32 -5.03 0.04
C VAL A 18 2.72 -4.16 1.22
N TRP A 19 4.03 -4.00 1.39
CA TRP A 19 4.64 -2.98 2.22
C TRP A 19 5.03 -1.79 1.36
N ILE A 20 4.58 -0.61 1.77
CA ILE A 20 4.96 0.67 1.17
C ILE A 20 5.67 1.46 2.25
N ALA A 21 6.85 2.00 1.91
CA ALA A 21 7.57 2.95 2.74
C ALA A 21 7.72 4.26 1.96
N TRP A 22 7.56 5.38 2.65
CA TRP A 22 7.63 6.72 2.07
C TRP A 22 8.01 7.73 3.14
N GLY A 23 8.61 8.85 2.76
CA GLY A 23 9.02 9.89 3.70
C GLY A 23 10.35 10.53 3.33
N SER A 24 10.97 11.19 4.30
CA SER A 24 12.31 11.79 4.19
C SER A 24 13.32 11.03 5.06
N LYS A 25 14.57 11.50 5.07
CA LYS A 25 15.63 10.97 5.95
C LYS A 25 15.25 11.03 7.42
N ASP A 26 14.56 12.08 7.85
CA ASP A 26 14.26 12.35 9.26
C ASP A 26 12.86 11.88 9.68
N ASN A 27 12.00 11.54 8.71
CA ASN A 27 10.63 11.11 8.96
C ASN A 27 10.21 10.07 7.91
N LEU A 28 10.42 8.80 8.25
CA LEU A 28 10.08 7.66 7.41
C LEU A 28 8.83 6.97 7.93
N GLN A 29 7.90 6.70 7.02
CA GLN A 29 6.66 5.97 7.29
C GLN A 29 6.69 4.63 6.57
N ALA A 30 6.05 3.62 7.16
CA ALA A 30 5.85 2.33 6.52
C ALA A 30 4.50 1.74 6.91
N HIS A 31 3.78 1.17 5.94
CA HIS A 31 2.50 0.52 6.18
C HIS A 31 2.34 -0.73 5.34
N ARG A 32 1.70 -1.75 5.93
CA ARG A 32 1.34 -3.00 5.27
C ARG A 32 -0.13 -2.95 4.85
N PHE A 33 -0.36 -3.04 3.55
CA PHE A 33 -1.69 -3.21 2.97
C PHE A 33 -1.91 -4.66 2.56
N ASN A 34 -3.17 -5.09 2.53
CA ASN A 34 -3.57 -6.33 1.87
C ASN A 34 -4.80 -6.06 0.99
N TYR A 35 -4.63 -6.21 -0.32
CA TYR A 35 -5.71 -6.09 -1.31
C TYR A 35 -5.72 -7.34 -2.20
N PRO A 36 -6.57 -8.34 -1.92
CA PRO A 36 -6.60 -9.60 -2.66
C PRO A 36 -7.36 -9.44 -3.98
N VAL A 37 -6.86 -8.58 -4.85
CA VAL A 37 -7.44 -8.27 -6.16
C VAL A 37 -6.53 -8.78 -7.28
N GLY A 38 -7.04 -8.81 -8.52
CA GLY A 38 -6.27 -9.26 -9.67
C GLY A 38 -4.97 -8.48 -9.88
N ARG A 39 -3.89 -9.17 -10.29
CA ARG A 39 -2.52 -8.63 -10.39
C ARG A 39 -2.42 -7.26 -11.08
N GLN A 40 -3.07 -7.08 -12.23
CA GLN A 40 -3.02 -5.82 -12.97
C GLN A 40 -3.65 -4.67 -12.18
N PHE A 41 -4.87 -4.88 -11.67
CA PHE A 41 -5.57 -3.89 -10.86
C PHE A 41 -4.83 -3.59 -9.55
N PHE A 42 -4.25 -4.62 -8.93
CA PHE A 42 -3.39 -4.49 -7.76
C PHE A 42 -2.22 -3.55 -8.03
N GLN A 43 -1.47 -3.79 -9.11
CA GLN A 43 -0.30 -2.98 -9.45
C GLN A 43 -0.68 -1.52 -9.71
N THR A 44 -1.72 -1.26 -10.51
CA THR A 44 -2.20 0.11 -10.79
C THR A 44 -2.64 0.82 -9.51
N MET A 45 -3.45 0.16 -8.68
CA MET A 45 -3.94 0.72 -7.42
C MET A 45 -2.80 1.04 -6.47
N ILE A 46 -1.86 0.12 -6.27
CA ILE A 46 -0.74 0.30 -5.34
C ILE A 46 0.22 1.40 -5.81
N SER A 47 0.45 1.51 -7.12
CA SER A 47 1.22 2.63 -7.68
C SER A 47 0.55 3.98 -7.39
N ALA A 48 -0.76 4.10 -7.64
CA ALA A 48 -1.50 5.34 -7.34
C ALA A 48 -1.51 5.66 -5.83
N LEU A 49 -1.69 4.64 -4.99
CA LEU A 49 -1.68 4.77 -3.54
C LEU A 49 -0.31 5.27 -3.05
N ALA A 50 0.79 4.70 -3.53
CA ALA A 50 2.14 5.12 -3.17
C ALA A 50 2.42 6.58 -3.57
N LEU A 51 2.00 7.00 -4.76
CA LEU A 51 2.12 8.39 -5.21
C LEU A 51 1.29 9.35 -4.33
N ASP A 52 0.07 8.97 -3.95
CA ASP A 52 -0.75 9.78 -3.06
C ASP A 52 -0.14 9.89 -1.65
N LEU A 53 0.45 8.82 -1.12
CA LEU A 53 1.17 8.85 0.16
C LEU A 53 2.35 9.83 0.14
N VAL A 54 3.16 9.81 -0.93
CA VAL A 54 4.26 10.78 -1.12
C VAL A 54 3.72 12.20 -1.25
N ARG A 55 2.68 12.41 -2.06
CA ARG A 55 2.03 13.72 -2.24
C ARG A 55 1.54 14.28 -0.90
N ARG A 56 0.87 13.46 -0.08
CA ARG A 56 0.38 13.85 1.25
C ARG A 56 1.51 14.17 2.21
N PHE A 57 2.58 13.38 2.20
CA PHE A 57 3.77 13.64 2.99
C PHE A 57 4.39 15.00 2.66
N LEU A 58 4.58 15.30 1.37
CA LEU A 58 5.14 16.58 0.91
C LEU A 58 4.25 17.77 1.23
N LEU A 59 2.92 17.57 1.26
CA LEU A 59 1.95 18.62 1.63
C LEU A 59 1.72 18.75 3.14
N GLY A 60 2.42 17.97 3.98
CA GLY A 60 2.19 17.97 5.43
C GLY A 60 0.77 17.57 5.83
N SER A 61 0.08 16.77 5.00
CA SER A 61 -1.30 16.39 5.28
C SER A 61 -1.39 15.42 6.45
N THR A 62 -2.16 15.78 7.48
CA THR A 62 -2.45 14.94 8.66
C THR A 62 -3.70 14.08 8.49
N SER A 63 -4.43 14.25 7.38
CA SER A 63 -5.66 13.50 7.13
C SER A 63 -5.38 12.05 6.78
N LEU A 64 -6.04 11.12 7.50
CA LEU A 64 -5.96 9.70 7.20
C LEU A 64 -6.68 9.39 5.87
N PRO A 65 -6.01 8.79 4.88
CA PRO A 65 -6.66 8.45 3.63
C PRO A 65 -7.67 7.31 3.81
N ASN A 66 -8.78 7.36 3.08
CA ASN A 66 -9.84 6.35 3.16
C ASN A 66 -9.35 4.91 2.89
N TYR A 67 -8.28 4.73 2.11
CA TYR A 67 -7.69 3.42 1.85
C TYR A 67 -6.95 2.81 3.05
N PHE A 68 -6.78 3.53 4.17
CA PHE A 68 -6.35 2.93 5.44
C PHE A 68 -7.51 2.27 6.20
N GLN A 69 -8.73 2.74 5.96
CA GLN A 69 -9.94 2.24 6.65
C GLN A 69 -10.60 1.09 5.89
N ARG A 70 -10.23 0.92 4.62
CA ARG A 70 -10.85 -0.03 3.71
C ARG A 70 -10.34 -1.45 3.98
N LYS A 71 -10.90 -2.10 4.99
CA LYS A 71 -10.92 -3.57 5.05
C LYS A 71 -11.87 -4.03 3.95
N LEU A 72 -11.34 -4.47 2.81
CA LEU A 72 -12.16 -5.21 1.85
C LEU A 72 -12.73 -6.42 2.62
N ARG A 73 -14.06 -6.44 2.79
CA ARG A 73 -14.78 -7.58 3.35
C ARG A 73 -14.64 -8.79 2.42
#